data_AF-A0A7C1SXC9-F1
#
_entry.id   AF-A0A7C1SXC9-F1
#
_cell.length_a   1.000
_cell.length_b   1.000
_cell.length_c   1.000
_cell.angle_alpha   90.00
_cell.angle_beta   90.00
_cell.angle_gamma   90.00
#
_symmetry.space_group_name_H-M   'P 1'
#
loop_
_entity.id
_entity.type
_entity.pdbx_description
1 polymer ?
#
loop_
_entity_poly.entity_id
_entity_poly.type
_entity_poly.pdbx_seq_one_letter_code
_entity_poly.pdbx_strand_id
1 'polypeptide(L)'
;MTTQFAKAYGFERRAVTLANWRTAPFSRFSFGHAEEVVPNATIAATAEVSEGEPVASDLLSQALPLGLAGQPDVRAYLDYAHTDAFVLMKAGAIVAEHYAPHAGIDQRHIVFSISKSLTALVIATLEADGLMDPNAPVTSLLPEAAGSAYGDCTIRDVLDMRVSLAFDEAYLNTDGAYARYRRATLWNPADPSQPDETLLAFLLTLKKDAHPHGGA
;
A
#
# COMPACT_ATOMS: atom_id res chain seq x y z
N MET A 1 31.11 -17.74 4.70
CA MET A 1 30.93 -17.44 3.26
C MET A 1 29.72 -16.52 3.13
N THR A 2 29.84 -15.41 2.40
CA THR A 2 28.72 -14.48 2.16
C THR A 2 27.73 -15.11 1.18
N THR A 3 26.45 -15.15 1.55
CA THR A 3 25.38 -15.74 0.73
C THR A 3 25.15 -14.92 -0.55
N GLN A 4 24.55 -15.52 -1.59
CA GLN A 4 24.11 -14.79 -2.79
C GLN A 4 23.15 -13.65 -2.43
N PHE A 5 22.25 -13.92 -1.47
CA PHE A 5 21.35 -12.92 -0.92
C PHE A 5 22.10 -11.72 -0.33
N ALA A 6 23.07 -11.95 0.55
CA ALA A 6 23.82 -10.87 1.18
C ALA A 6 24.64 -10.05 0.18
N LYS A 7 25.09 -10.66 -0.92
CA LYS A 7 25.72 -9.94 -2.03
C LYS A 7 24.74 -9.03 -2.78
N ALA A 8 23.49 -9.47 -2.98
CA ALA A 8 22.48 -8.71 -3.71
C ALA A 8 21.89 -7.55 -2.89
N TYR A 9 21.63 -7.78 -1.60
CA TYR A 9 20.87 -6.84 -0.76
C TYR A 9 21.72 -6.11 0.30
N GLY A 10 22.96 -6.54 0.54
CA GLY A 10 23.86 -5.91 1.53
C GLY A 10 23.55 -6.27 2.99
N PHE A 11 22.65 -7.22 3.25
CA PHE A 11 22.33 -7.75 4.57
C PHE A 11 21.96 -9.24 4.50
N GLU A 12 21.98 -9.94 5.63
CA GLU A 12 21.57 -11.35 5.69
C GLU A 12 20.04 -11.47 5.73
N ARG A 13 19.44 -12.40 4.97
CA ARG A 13 17.97 -12.57 4.90
C ARG A 13 17.30 -12.71 6.26
N ARG A 14 17.94 -13.43 7.19
CA ARG A 14 17.46 -13.62 8.58
C ARG A 14 17.36 -12.32 9.40
N ALA A 15 17.94 -11.22 8.94
CA ALA A 15 17.85 -9.92 9.58
C ALA A 15 16.53 -9.19 9.24
N VAL A 16 15.79 -9.66 8.24
CA VAL A 16 14.44 -9.17 7.94
C VAL A 16 13.48 -9.72 8.98
N THR A 17 12.77 -8.83 9.65
CA THR A 17 11.81 -9.14 10.71
C THR A 17 10.55 -8.32 10.52
N LEU A 18 9.46 -8.72 11.16
CA LEU A 18 8.23 -7.92 11.19
C LEU A 18 8.45 -6.51 11.78
N ALA A 19 9.48 -6.30 12.60
CA ALA A 19 9.78 -4.99 13.18
C ALA A 19 10.43 -4.00 12.20
N ASN A 20 11.19 -4.49 11.21
CA ASN A 20 12.05 -3.65 10.38
C ASN A 20 11.82 -3.80 8.86
N TRP A 21 10.92 -4.67 8.42
CA TRP A 21 10.75 -4.97 6.99
C TRP A 21 10.44 -3.73 6.13
N ARG A 22 9.79 -2.69 6.68
CA ARG A 22 9.48 -1.46 5.95
C ARG A 22 10.59 -0.41 5.96
N THR A 23 11.67 -0.62 6.70
CA THR A 23 12.77 0.36 6.80
C THR A 23 13.92 -0.03 5.89
N ALA A 24 14.66 0.96 5.39
CA ALA A 24 15.91 0.71 4.70
C ALA A 24 16.94 0.03 5.64
N PRO A 25 17.78 -0.90 5.15
CA PRO A 25 17.81 -1.40 3.77
C PRO A 25 16.81 -2.55 3.50
N PHE A 26 16.12 -3.07 4.52
CA PHE A 26 15.30 -4.28 4.44
C PHE A 26 14.13 -4.19 3.46
N SER A 27 13.55 -2.98 3.29
CA SER A 27 12.46 -2.71 2.35
C SER A 27 12.78 -3.10 0.90
N ARG A 28 14.05 -3.01 0.48
CA ARG A 28 14.49 -3.39 -0.88
C ARG A 28 14.20 -4.84 -1.22
N PHE A 29 14.20 -5.73 -0.23
CA PHE A 29 13.82 -7.12 -0.41
C PHE A 29 12.35 -7.33 -0.09
N SER A 30 11.91 -6.84 1.08
CA SER A 30 10.62 -7.21 1.65
C SER A 30 9.44 -6.66 0.86
N PHE A 31 9.59 -5.57 0.09
CA PHE A 31 8.49 -5.02 -0.69
C PHE A 31 8.12 -5.89 -1.90
N GLY A 32 9.09 -6.61 -2.47
CA GLY A 32 8.85 -7.63 -3.49
C GLY A 32 8.58 -9.05 -2.94
N HIS A 33 8.56 -9.20 -1.61
CA HIS A 33 8.40 -10.49 -0.91
C HIS A 33 7.57 -10.31 0.37
N ALA A 34 6.59 -9.40 0.34
CA ALA A 34 5.84 -9.02 1.53
C ALA A 34 5.09 -10.23 2.12
N GLU A 35 4.73 -11.19 1.27
CA GLU A 35 4.10 -12.45 1.65
C GLU A 35 4.92 -13.32 2.60
N GLU A 36 6.24 -13.13 2.64
CA GLU A 36 7.13 -13.83 3.57
C GLU A 36 7.13 -13.21 4.97
N VAL A 37 6.64 -11.98 5.11
CA VAL A 37 6.77 -11.19 6.35
C VAL A 37 5.42 -10.90 6.99
N VAL A 38 4.40 -10.60 6.19
CA VAL A 38 3.05 -10.30 6.65
C VAL A 38 2.05 -11.35 6.17
N PRO A 39 1.09 -11.75 7.02
CA PRO A 39 -0.01 -12.61 6.58
C PRO A 39 -0.75 -12.01 5.38
N ASN A 40 -1.03 -12.85 4.40
CA ASN A 40 -1.61 -12.43 3.12
C ASN A 40 -2.57 -13.49 2.58
N ALA A 41 -3.41 -13.07 1.65
CA ALA A 41 -4.27 -13.93 0.86
C ALA A 41 -4.01 -13.68 -0.63
N THR A 42 -3.91 -14.74 -1.41
CA THR A 42 -3.69 -14.65 -2.86
C THR A 42 -4.98 -14.29 -3.56
N ILE A 43 -4.97 -13.20 -4.33
CA ILE A 43 -5.99 -12.93 -5.37
C ILE A 43 -5.50 -13.63 -6.64
N ALA A 44 -6.11 -14.76 -6.96
CA ALA A 44 -5.68 -15.58 -8.09
C ALA A 44 -6.12 -14.99 -9.43
N ALA A 45 -5.21 -14.97 -10.41
CA ALA A 45 -5.55 -14.76 -11.80
C ALA A 45 -6.12 -16.06 -12.41
N THR A 46 -6.90 -15.95 -13.47
CA THR A 46 -7.40 -17.13 -14.22
C THR A 46 -6.25 -17.92 -14.85
N ALA A 47 -5.20 -17.22 -15.30
CA ALA A 47 -3.96 -17.79 -15.77
C ALA A 47 -2.82 -16.79 -15.50
N GLU A 48 -1.64 -17.30 -15.15
CA GLU A 48 -0.41 -16.50 -15.12
C GLU A 48 0.21 -16.50 -16.52
N VAL A 49 0.50 -15.32 -17.04
CA VAL A 49 1.17 -15.12 -18.33
C VAL A 49 2.42 -14.31 -18.01
N SER A 50 3.59 -14.78 -18.47
CA SER A 50 4.83 -14.01 -18.32
C SER A 50 4.74 -12.72 -19.13
N GLU A 51 5.18 -11.62 -18.54
CA GLU A 51 5.27 -10.30 -19.17
C GLU A 51 6.36 -10.26 -20.26
N GLY A 52 7.25 -11.26 -20.30
CA GLY A 52 8.26 -11.42 -21.34
C GLY A 52 9.53 -10.59 -21.07
N GLU A 53 10.13 -10.06 -22.13
CA GLU A 53 11.32 -9.20 -22.03
C GLU A 53 10.90 -7.73 -22.04
N PRO A 54 11.54 -6.86 -21.22
CA PRO A 54 11.23 -5.44 -21.22
C PRO A 54 11.36 -4.80 -22.60
N VAL A 55 10.46 -3.88 -22.93
CA VAL A 55 10.48 -3.13 -24.18
C VAL A 55 11.77 -2.30 -24.28
N ALA A 56 12.55 -2.54 -25.34
CA ALA A 56 13.71 -1.73 -25.67
C ALA A 56 13.26 -0.31 -26.05
N SER A 57 13.66 0.67 -25.24
CA SER A 57 13.26 2.07 -25.41
C SER A 57 14.39 3.00 -24.98
N ASP A 58 14.64 4.04 -25.78
CA ASP A 58 15.61 5.09 -25.45
C ASP A 58 15.01 6.18 -24.56
N LEU A 59 13.68 6.19 -24.37
CA LEU A 59 12.95 7.23 -23.64
C LEU A 59 13.51 7.50 -22.25
N LEU A 60 13.94 6.44 -21.55
CA LEU A 60 14.47 6.57 -20.20
C LEU A 60 15.87 7.19 -20.14
N SER A 61 16.61 7.14 -21.26
CA SER A 61 17.95 7.70 -21.40
C SER A 61 17.94 9.06 -22.10
N GLN A 62 16.77 9.60 -22.44
CA GLN A 62 16.66 10.94 -23.00
C GLN A 62 16.98 11.99 -21.92
N ALA A 63 17.81 12.97 -22.30
CA ALA A 63 18.20 14.04 -21.41
C ALA A 63 16.97 14.82 -20.94
N LEU A 64 16.90 15.07 -19.63
CA LEU A 64 15.96 16.00 -19.01
C LEU A 64 16.65 17.38 -18.95
N PRO A 65 16.32 18.36 -19.82
CA PRO A 65 17.11 19.58 -19.94
C PRO A 65 17.14 20.44 -18.67
N LEU A 66 16.09 20.35 -17.85
CA LEU A 66 16.01 21.01 -16.55
C LEU A 66 16.49 20.10 -15.40
N GLY A 67 16.83 18.85 -15.72
CA GLY A 67 17.00 17.76 -14.78
C GLY A 67 15.72 17.41 -14.02
N LEU A 68 15.81 16.38 -13.19
CA LEU A 68 14.82 16.08 -12.16
C LEU A 68 15.56 15.63 -10.90
N ALA A 69 15.41 16.37 -9.80
CA ALA A 69 16.22 16.17 -8.58
C ALA A 69 17.75 16.13 -8.84
N GLY A 70 18.22 16.92 -9.80
CA GLY A 70 19.64 16.97 -10.19
C GLY A 70 20.11 15.81 -11.07
N GLN A 71 19.22 14.90 -11.47
CA GLN A 71 19.54 13.79 -12.37
C GLN A 71 19.40 14.18 -13.84
N PRO A 72 20.31 13.71 -14.72
CA PRO A 72 20.40 14.16 -16.11
C PRO A 72 19.34 13.54 -17.03
N ASP A 73 18.76 12.40 -16.66
CA ASP A 73 17.76 11.67 -17.43
C ASP A 73 16.79 10.91 -16.50
N VAL A 74 15.77 10.27 -17.10
CA VAL A 74 14.73 9.57 -16.34
C VAL A 74 15.29 8.34 -15.63
N ARG A 75 16.17 7.56 -16.27
CA ARG A 75 16.77 6.36 -15.67
C ARG A 75 17.57 6.70 -14.42
N ALA A 76 18.42 7.71 -14.49
CA ALA A 76 19.18 8.20 -13.35
C ALA A 76 18.27 8.73 -12.22
N TYR A 77 17.13 9.35 -12.57
CA TYR A 77 16.12 9.72 -11.58
C TYR A 77 15.45 8.51 -10.91
N LEU A 78 15.07 7.49 -11.68
CA LEU A 78 14.45 6.28 -11.13
C LEU A 78 15.39 5.57 -10.15
N ASP A 79 16.68 5.48 -10.49
CA ASP A 79 17.72 4.94 -9.60
C ASP A 79 17.88 5.80 -8.33
N TYR A 80 17.95 7.12 -8.48
CA TYR A 80 18.04 8.08 -7.37
C TYR A 80 16.82 7.99 -6.43
N ALA A 81 15.63 7.79 -6.97
CA ALA A 81 14.38 7.67 -6.23
C ALA A 81 14.14 6.29 -5.61
N HIS A 82 15.10 5.36 -5.74
CA HIS A 82 14.97 3.96 -5.31
C HIS A 82 13.75 3.26 -5.95
N THR A 83 13.52 3.50 -7.24
CA THR A 83 12.40 2.89 -7.96
C THR A 83 12.70 1.41 -8.23
N ASP A 84 11.82 0.52 -7.76
CA ASP A 84 11.98 -0.92 -8.00
C ASP A 84 11.43 -1.35 -9.38
N ALA A 85 10.29 -0.78 -9.79
CA ALA A 85 9.68 -1.02 -11.10
C ALA A 85 8.98 0.25 -11.61
N PHE A 86 9.09 0.50 -12.92
CA PHE A 86 8.43 1.58 -13.63
C PHE A 86 7.99 1.10 -15.02
N VAL A 87 6.73 1.35 -15.37
CA VAL A 87 6.16 1.02 -16.67
C VAL A 87 5.44 2.26 -17.22
N LEU A 88 5.75 2.64 -18.45
CA LEU A 88 5.07 3.70 -19.18
C LEU A 88 4.25 3.10 -20.33
N MET A 89 2.94 3.39 -20.33
CA MET A 89 2.03 2.96 -21.38
C MET A 89 1.46 4.14 -22.15
N LYS A 90 1.28 3.97 -23.46
CA LYS A 90 0.59 4.91 -24.35
C LYS A 90 -0.35 4.15 -25.27
N ALA A 91 -1.63 4.53 -25.27
CA ALA A 91 -2.66 3.93 -26.11
C ALA A 91 -2.71 2.38 -26.00
N GLY A 92 -2.57 1.87 -24.77
CA GLY A 92 -2.61 0.43 -24.49
C GLY A 92 -1.31 -0.34 -24.76
N ALA A 93 -0.26 0.32 -25.27
CA ALA A 93 1.04 -0.31 -25.49
C ALA A 93 2.08 0.16 -24.47
N ILE A 94 2.91 -0.76 -23.98
CA ILE A 94 4.10 -0.42 -23.18
C ILE A 94 5.14 0.20 -24.12
N VAL A 95 5.66 1.38 -23.74
CA VAL A 95 6.62 2.14 -24.56
C VAL A 95 7.96 2.39 -23.87
N ALA A 96 8.04 2.18 -22.55
CA ALA A 96 9.28 2.21 -21.79
C ALA A 96 9.11 1.51 -20.44
N GLU A 97 10.16 0.84 -19.99
CA GLU A 97 10.18 0.10 -18.73
C GLU A 97 11.53 0.20 -18.02
N HIS A 98 11.50 0.14 -16.70
CA HIS A 98 12.68 0.06 -15.84
C HIS A 98 12.40 -0.86 -14.67
N TYR A 99 13.36 -1.73 -14.37
CA TYR A 99 13.35 -2.62 -13.21
C TYR A 99 14.70 -2.52 -12.52
N ALA A 100 14.70 -2.38 -11.20
CA ALA A 100 15.91 -2.38 -10.40
C ALA A 100 16.61 -3.75 -10.49
N PRO A 101 17.94 -3.84 -10.24
CA PRO A 101 18.67 -5.10 -10.35
C PRO A 101 18.13 -6.25 -9.46
N HIS A 102 17.38 -5.92 -8.41
CA HIS A 102 16.78 -6.88 -7.48
C HIS A 102 15.27 -7.09 -7.70
N ALA A 103 14.66 -6.43 -8.70
CA ALA A 103 13.24 -6.54 -9.02
C ALA A 103 13.04 -7.32 -10.33
N GLY A 104 12.24 -8.37 -10.30
CA GLY A 104 11.86 -9.13 -11.50
C GLY A 104 10.66 -8.51 -12.23
N ILE A 105 10.60 -8.68 -13.55
CA ILE A 105 9.47 -8.21 -14.37
C ILE A 105 8.13 -8.84 -13.95
N ASP A 106 8.14 -10.15 -13.67
CA ASP A 106 6.97 -10.90 -13.22
C ASP A 106 6.77 -10.87 -11.69
N GLN A 107 7.60 -10.09 -10.97
CA GLN A 107 7.59 -10.10 -9.51
C GLN A 107 6.49 -9.19 -8.96
N ARG A 108 5.67 -9.74 -8.05
CA ARG A 108 4.70 -8.95 -7.29
C ARG A 108 5.41 -7.97 -6.35
N HIS A 109 4.86 -6.77 -6.23
CA HIS A 109 5.36 -5.74 -5.34
C HIS A 109 4.24 -5.19 -4.47
N ILE A 110 4.50 -4.90 -3.19
CA ILE A 110 3.53 -4.21 -2.34
C ILE A 110 3.25 -2.81 -2.88
N VAL A 111 1.97 -2.47 -3.06
CA VAL A 111 1.55 -1.19 -3.66
C VAL A 111 0.99 -0.19 -2.63
N PHE A 112 1.02 -0.55 -1.35
CA PHE A 112 0.52 0.25 -0.23
C PHE A 112 -0.88 0.85 -0.51
N SER A 113 -1.01 2.17 -0.48
CA SER A 113 -2.29 2.86 -0.60
C SER A 113 -2.88 2.84 -2.02
N ILE A 114 -2.14 2.39 -3.05
CA ILE A 114 -2.73 2.12 -4.38
C ILE A 114 -3.85 1.08 -4.25
N SER A 115 -3.75 0.16 -3.29
CA SER A 115 -4.80 -0.83 -3.00
C SER A 115 -6.17 -0.21 -2.71
N LYS A 116 -6.24 1.03 -2.18
CA LYS A 116 -7.50 1.72 -1.91
C LYS A 116 -8.29 1.98 -3.19
N SER A 117 -7.61 2.28 -4.30
CA SER A 117 -8.24 2.48 -5.61
C SER A 117 -8.90 1.20 -6.12
N LEU A 118 -8.31 0.03 -5.85
CA LEU A 118 -8.92 -1.26 -6.21
C LEU A 118 -10.21 -1.49 -5.41
N THR A 119 -10.21 -1.21 -4.11
CA THR A 119 -11.44 -1.28 -3.29
C THR A 119 -12.50 -0.30 -3.81
N ALA A 120 -12.13 0.93 -4.17
CA ALA A 120 -13.06 1.91 -4.72
C ALA A 120 -13.66 1.45 -6.07
N LEU A 121 -12.89 0.80 -6.93
CA LEU A 121 -13.39 0.21 -8.18
C LEU A 121 -14.41 -0.90 -7.93
N VAL A 122 -14.18 -1.78 -6.94
CA VAL A 122 -15.16 -2.81 -6.56
C VAL A 122 -16.47 -2.16 -6.11
N ILE A 123 -16.41 -1.13 -5.28
CA ILE A 123 -17.60 -0.40 -4.82
C ILE A 123 -18.32 0.27 -5.98
N ALA A 124 -17.60 0.89 -6.91
CA ALA A 124 -18.18 1.52 -8.10
C ALA A 124 -18.90 0.49 -9.00
N THR A 125 -18.36 -0.73 -9.15
CA THR A 125 -19.04 -1.81 -9.87
C THR A 125 -20.33 -2.23 -9.16
N LEU A 126 -20.31 -2.39 -7.83
CA LEU A 126 -21.50 -2.73 -7.05
C LEU A 126 -22.57 -1.63 -7.10
N GLU A 127 -22.17 -0.36 -7.11
CA GLU A 127 -23.07 0.78 -7.32
C GLU A 127 -23.71 0.73 -8.71
N ALA A 128 -22.91 0.51 -9.77
CA ALA A 128 -23.41 0.42 -11.14
C ALA A 128 -24.39 -0.75 -11.35
N ASP A 129 -24.18 -1.87 -10.65
CA ASP A 129 -25.07 -3.03 -10.66
C ASP A 129 -26.33 -2.85 -9.78
N GLY A 130 -26.45 -1.72 -9.08
CA GLY A 130 -27.57 -1.44 -8.17
C GLY A 130 -27.55 -2.29 -6.88
N LEU A 131 -26.41 -2.89 -6.56
CA LEU A 131 -26.21 -3.74 -5.38
C LEU A 131 -25.77 -2.95 -4.13
N MET A 132 -25.37 -1.68 -4.32
CA MET A 132 -24.94 -0.80 -3.25
C MET A 132 -25.35 0.65 -3.53
N ASP A 133 -25.87 1.34 -2.52
CA ASP A 133 -26.06 2.80 -2.55
C ASP A 133 -24.99 3.47 -1.67
N PRO A 134 -24.02 4.20 -2.24
CA PRO A 134 -23.00 4.86 -1.44
C PRO A 134 -23.54 5.96 -0.52
N ASN A 135 -24.76 6.46 -0.74
CA ASN A 135 -25.38 7.44 0.16
C ASN A 135 -26.04 6.76 1.38
N ALA A 136 -26.14 5.44 1.40
CA ALA A 136 -26.60 4.71 2.56
C ALA A 136 -25.61 4.86 3.74
N PRO A 137 -26.11 4.80 5.00
CA PRO A 137 -25.24 4.82 6.17
C PRO A 137 -24.35 3.57 6.22
N VAL A 138 -23.12 3.69 6.71
CA VAL A 138 -22.19 2.55 6.87
C VAL A 138 -22.83 1.40 7.67
N THR A 139 -23.68 1.73 8.64
CA THR A 139 -24.39 0.76 9.49
C THR A 139 -25.37 -0.13 8.73
N SER A 140 -25.75 0.20 7.48
CA SER A 140 -26.53 -0.72 6.65
C SER A 140 -25.72 -1.93 6.18
N LEU A 141 -24.39 -1.81 6.11
CA LEU A 141 -23.46 -2.89 5.77
C LEU A 141 -22.81 -3.49 7.01
N LEU A 142 -22.51 -2.66 8.01
CA LEU A 142 -21.79 -3.04 9.22
C LEU A 142 -22.53 -2.50 10.46
N PRO A 143 -23.60 -3.16 10.92
CA PRO A 143 -24.39 -2.71 12.08
C PRO A 143 -23.55 -2.47 13.35
N GLU A 144 -22.48 -3.24 13.52
CA GLU A 144 -21.52 -3.13 14.63
C GLU A 144 -20.74 -1.81 14.63
N ALA A 145 -20.77 -1.04 13.54
CA ALA A 145 -20.22 0.32 13.46
C ALA A 145 -20.98 1.33 14.34
N ALA A 146 -22.17 0.97 14.83
CA ALA A 146 -22.93 1.81 15.74
C ALA A 146 -22.09 2.21 16.98
N GLY A 147 -22.02 3.51 17.25
CA GLY A 147 -21.24 4.06 18.38
C GLY A 147 -19.74 4.22 18.12
N SER A 148 -19.24 3.86 16.94
CA SER A 148 -17.92 4.25 16.43
C SER A 148 -17.99 5.56 15.64
N ALA A 149 -16.84 6.05 15.18
CA ALA A 149 -16.74 7.18 14.26
C ALA A 149 -17.49 6.97 12.93
N TYR A 150 -17.76 5.72 12.56
CA TYR A 150 -18.42 5.36 11.32
C TYR A 150 -19.94 5.19 11.49
N GLY A 151 -20.45 5.24 12.72
CA GLY A 151 -21.83 4.86 13.04
C GLY A 151 -22.91 5.75 12.42
N ASP A 152 -22.59 7.00 12.11
CA ASP A 152 -23.51 7.99 11.54
C ASP A 152 -22.98 8.64 10.24
N CYS A 153 -21.95 8.06 9.62
CA CYS A 153 -21.46 8.49 8.30
C CYS A 153 -22.04 7.64 7.17
N THR A 154 -22.03 8.18 5.95
CA THR A 154 -22.38 7.44 4.74
C THR A 154 -21.19 6.63 4.20
N ILE A 155 -21.47 5.65 3.35
CA ILE A 155 -20.41 4.94 2.62
C ILE A 155 -19.63 5.93 1.74
N ARG A 156 -20.29 6.94 1.16
CA ARG A 156 -19.67 8.03 0.38
C ARG A 156 -18.66 8.83 1.21
N ASP A 157 -18.99 9.14 2.46
CA ASP A 157 -18.04 9.82 3.36
C ASP A 157 -16.76 9.00 3.57
N VAL A 158 -16.88 7.67 3.68
CA VAL A 158 -15.73 6.77 3.79
C VAL A 158 -14.91 6.77 2.50
N LEU A 159 -15.56 6.63 1.34
CA LEU A 159 -14.90 6.62 0.02
C LEU A 159 -14.13 7.92 -0.25
N ASP A 160 -14.71 9.05 0.14
CA ASP A 160 -14.16 10.38 -0.12
C ASP A 160 -13.19 10.85 0.96
N MET A 161 -12.87 10.02 1.96
CA MET A 161 -12.05 10.37 3.12
C MET A 161 -12.59 11.59 3.90
N ARG A 162 -13.93 11.71 4.01
CA ARG A 162 -14.62 12.82 4.67
C ARG A 162 -15.21 12.44 6.04
N VAL A 163 -14.79 11.30 6.60
CA VAL A 163 -15.21 10.90 7.95
C VAL A 163 -14.46 11.72 8.99
N SER A 164 -15.20 12.44 9.84
CA SER A 164 -14.67 13.01 11.07
C SER A 164 -14.15 11.91 12.01
N LEU A 165 -12.84 11.91 12.26
CA LEU A 165 -12.14 10.88 13.00
C LEU A 165 -11.19 11.52 14.02
N ALA A 166 -11.38 11.22 15.29
CA ALA A 166 -10.41 11.54 16.34
C ALA A 166 -9.23 10.57 16.25
N PHE A 167 -8.42 10.71 15.20
CA PHE A 167 -7.32 9.80 14.85
C PHE A 167 -6.12 10.60 14.33
N ASP A 168 -5.04 10.59 15.10
CA ASP A 168 -3.76 11.21 14.70
C ASP A 168 -2.89 10.22 13.94
N GLU A 169 -2.60 10.52 12.68
CA GLU A 169 -1.80 9.67 11.78
C GLU A 169 -0.29 9.91 11.96
N ALA A 170 0.19 9.83 13.19
CA ALA A 170 1.59 10.05 13.52
C ALA A 170 2.46 8.80 13.20
N TYR A 171 3.05 8.75 12.01
CA TYR A 171 3.80 7.61 11.46
C TYR A 171 4.99 7.10 12.29
N LEU A 172 5.55 7.98 13.13
CA LEU A 172 6.70 7.71 13.99
C LEU A 172 6.29 7.37 15.44
N ASN A 173 5.01 7.54 15.78
CA ASN A 173 4.54 7.24 17.12
C ASN A 173 4.50 5.72 17.33
N THR A 174 5.14 5.26 18.39
CA THR A 174 5.14 3.85 18.81
C THR A 174 3.93 3.49 19.67
N ASP A 175 3.18 4.51 20.10
CA ASP A 175 2.00 4.41 20.94
C ASP A 175 0.76 5.04 20.26
N GLY A 176 -0.37 5.02 20.97
CA GLY A 176 -1.61 5.62 20.51
C GLY A 176 -2.33 4.82 19.40
N ALA A 177 -3.32 5.48 18.77
CA ALA A 177 -4.22 4.83 17.84
C ALA A 177 -3.52 4.34 16.56
N TYR A 178 -2.52 5.07 16.06
CA TYR A 178 -1.81 4.69 14.85
C TYR A 178 -0.88 3.48 15.06
N ALA A 179 -0.23 3.37 16.22
CA ALA A 179 0.54 2.18 16.57
C ALA A 179 -0.36 0.95 16.78
N ARG A 180 -1.51 1.14 17.44
CA ARG A 180 -2.58 0.14 17.56
C ARG A 180 -3.05 -0.35 16.19
N TYR A 181 -3.38 0.57 15.28
CA TYR A 181 -3.74 0.27 13.89
C TYR A 181 -2.70 -0.64 13.22
N ARG A 182 -1.42 -0.30 13.30
CA ARG A 182 -0.34 -1.11 12.68
C ARG A 182 -0.18 -2.51 13.28
N ARG A 183 -0.43 -2.67 14.59
CA ARG A 183 -0.45 -3.99 15.25
C ARG A 183 -1.70 -4.78 14.84
N ALA A 184 -2.86 -4.12 14.79
CA ALA A 184 -4.12 -4.71 14.38
C ALA A 184 -4.13 -5.17 12.91
N THR A 185 -3.33 -4.53 12.05
CA THR A 185 -3.06 -4.97 10.66
C THR A 185 -1.96 -6.03 10.56
N LEU A 186 -1.35 -6.46 11.66
CA LEU A 186 -0.22 -7.41 11.72
C LEU A 186 1.01 -6.94 10.94
N TRP A 187 1.23 -5.62 10.87
CA TRP A 187 2.39 -5.02 10.19
C TRP A 187 3.52 -4.62 11.14
N ASN A 188 3.23 -4.67 12.44
CA ASN A 188 4.16 -4.49 13.55
C ASN A 188 4.06 -5.71 14.48
N PRO A 189 5.15 -6.04 15.20
CA PRO A 189 5.09 -7.03 16.27
C PRO A 189 4.01 -6.71 17.30
N ALA A 190 3.42 -7.76 17.87
CA ALA A 190 2.53 -7.63 19.03
C ALA A 190 3.28 -6.96 20.20
N ASP A 191 2.52 -6.24 21.02
CA ASP A 191 3.02 -5.68 22.28
C ASP A 191 2.44 -6.53 23.42
N PRO A 192 3.26 -7.33 24.13
CA PRO A 192 2.79 -8.20 25.20
C PRO A 192 2.11 -7.47 26.37
N SER A 193 2.28 -6.14 26.47
CA SER A 193 1.63 -5.31 27.49
C SER A 193 0.24 -4.82 27.09
N GLN A 194 -0.18 -5.06 25.84
CA GLN A 194 -1.45 -4.63 25.28
C GLN A 194 -2.27 -5.84 24.80
N PRO A 195 -3.61 -5.74 24.79
CA PRO A 195 -4.43 -6.79 24.20
C PRO A 195 -4.23 -6.84 22.69
N ASP A 196 -4.25 -8.06 22.13
CA ASP A 196 -4.36 -8.25 20.70
C ASP A 196 -5.75 -7.81 20.23
N GLU A 197 -5.80 -7.11 19.10
CA GLU A 197 -7.03 -6.65 18.48
C GLU A 197 -7.01 -6.91 16.98
N THR A 198 -8.15 -7.29 16.41
CA THR A 198 -8.29 -7.34 14.95
C THR A 198 -8.42 -5.93 14.40
N LEU A 199 -8.09 -5.72 13.11
CA LEU A 199 -8.32 -4.43 12.45
C LEU A 199 -9.77 -3.94 12.61
N LEU A 200 -10.76 -4.84 12.47
CA LEU A 200 -12.16 -4.49 12.68
C LEU A 200 -12.42 -4.01 14.11
N ALA A 201 -12.00 -4.78 15.13
CA ALA A 201 -12.17 -4.40 16.52
C ALA A 201 -11.53 -3.03 16.82
N PHE A 202 -10.32 -2.79 16.31
CA PHE A 202 -9.65 -1.51 16.41
C PHE A 202 -10.46 -0.36 15.79
N LEU A 203 -10.92 -0.52 14.53
CA LEU A 203 -11.67 0.52 13.81
C LEU A 203 -12.96 0.89 14.55
N LEU A 204 -13.64 -0.08 15.15
CA LEU A 204 -14.86 0.14 15.95
C LEU A 204 -14.60 0.92 17.26
N THR A 205 -13.34 1.00 17.72
CA THR A 205 -12.98 1.82 18.89
C THR A 205 -12.81 3.30 18.57
N LEU A 206 -12.61 3.65 17.28
CA LEU A 206 -12.39 5.05 16.87
C LEU A 206 -13.65 5.88 17.13
N LYS A 207 -13.44 7.13 17.54
CA LYS A 207 -14.52 8.08 17.83
C LYS A 207 -14.54 9.20 16.81
N LYS A 208 -15.74 9.69 16.54
CA LYS A 208 -15.97 10.88 15.72
C LYS A 208 -15.33 12.08 16.41
N ASP A 209 -14.68 12.94 15.66
CA ASP A 209 -14.18 14.21 16.18
C ASP A 209 -15.32 15.25 16.27
N ALA A 210 -15.03 16.46 16.75
CA ALA A 210 -16.03 17.49 16.98
C ALA A 210 -16.70 18.01 15.70
N HIS A 211 -16.06 17.85 14.53
CA HIS A 211 -16.57 18.35 13.26
C HIS A 211 -17.51 17.33 12.57
N PRO A 212 -18.44 17.79 11.70
CA PRO A 212 -19.30 16.88 10.95
C PRO A 212 -18.52 16.04 9.92
N HIS A 213 -19.12 14.92 9.49
CA HIS A 213 -18.68 14.23 8.28
C HIS A 213 -18.94 15.12 7.06
N GLY A 214 -18.37 14.75 5.92
CA GLY A 214 -18.59 15.49 4.69
C GLY A 214 -17.79 16.78 4.64
N GLY A 215 -16.66 16.88 5.35
CA GLY A 215 -15.57 17.86 5.13
C GLY A 215 -15.98 19.32 4.98
N ALA A 216 -16.80 19.82 5.89
CA ALA A 216 -17.19 21.23 6.01
C ALA A 216 -16.13 22.06 6.77
#